data_AF-A0A6I1HYB2-F1
#
_entry.id   AF-A0A6I1HYB2-F1
#
_cell.length_a   1.000
_cell.length_b   1.000
_cell.length_c   1.000
_cell.angle_alpha   90.00
_cell.angle_beta   90.00
_cell.angle_gamma   90.00
#
_symmetry.space_group_name_H-M   'P 1'
#
loop_
_entity.id
_entity.type
_entity.pdbx_description
1 polymer ?
#
loop_
_entity_poly.entity_id
_entity_poly.type
_entity_poly.pdbx_seq_one_letter_code
_entity_poly.pdbx_strand_id
1 'polypeptide(L)'
;MPAHLIIEDGQPWWWDSADIWVVPGNDPNGPPGAPIAGTGNYLWGRVHNTGNSASNGVRVDFYWADPSGQIAVGAATQIGSAFADLPPGATQEVLCLVPWVPVIVNGGHECLLAVAHGAGDINPLPDPLPNGFPFQPTLHEQIAQRNVTVVLAARRAQLLAIAVAALPRAARKVELLIEQGGELPARLLATLGLDRWQPAKEARLITGLARTPHCNGDAPGEQKLALDVPRGQAQAAYLSVRAEALPPRQYALLRVLETQEGKVMGGITYIVINLEKDQAQAAHSPEEQAS
;
A
#
# COMPACT_ATOMS: atom_id res chain seq x y z
N MET A 1 -2.77 34.92 -3.28
CA MET A 1 -3.50 33.65 -3.14
C MET A 1 -2.47 32.54 -3.12
N PRO A 2 -2.60 31.52 -2.24
CA PRO A 2 -1.59 30.48 -2.07
C PRO A 2 -1.71 29.36 -3.13
N ALA A 3 -0.66 28.55 -3.22
CA ALA A 3 -0.68 27.25 -3.88
C ALA A 3 -1.47 26.27 -3.01
N HIS A 4 -1.91 25.17 -3.58
CA HIS A 4 -2.59 24.10 -2.85
C HIS A 4 -2.16 22.78 -3.44
N LEU A 5 -1.20 22.16 -2.78
CA LEU A 5 -0.59 20.92 -3.20
C LEU A 5 -1.44 19.74 -2.72
N ILE A 6 -1.67 18.79 -3.63
CA ILE A 6 -2.44 17.59 -3.35
C ILE A 6 -1.74 16.40 -3.98
N ILE A 7 -1.68 15.28 -3.25
CA ILE A 7 -1.46 13.95 -3.81
C ILE A 7 -2.77 13.21 -3.56
N GLU A 8 -3.48 12.79 -4.62
CA GLU A 8 -4.81 12.19 -4.45
C GLU A 8 -4.74 10.93 -3.60
N ASP A 9 -5.57 10.88 -2.55
CA ASP A 9 -5.74 9.69 -1.76
C ASP A 9 -6.58 8.64 -2.50
N GLY A 10 -6.69 7.45 -1.93
CA GLY A 10 -7.48 6.37 -2.53
C GLY A 10 -9.00 6.57 -2.39
N GLN A 11 -9.74 5.97 -3.32
CA GLN A 11 -11.21 5.91 -3.28
C GLN A 11 -11.68 4.46 -3.46
N PRO A 12 -12.65 3.96 -2.66
CA PRO A 12 -13.36 4.67 -1.58
C PRO A 12 -12.55 4.80 -0.28
N TRP A 13 -11.37 4.18 -0.20
CA TRP A 13 -10.53 4.19 0.99
C TRP A 13 -9.24 4.96 0.74
N TRP A 14 -8.91 5.91 1.62
CA TRP A 14 -7.77 6.83 1.43
C TRP A 14 -6.40 6.15 1.28
N TRP A 15 -6.25 4.89 1.73
CA TRP A 15 -5.03 4.10 1.55
C TRP A 15 -4.95 3.34 0.22
N ASP A 16 -5.94 3.46 -0.66
CA ASP A 16 -5.95 2.83 -2.00
C ASP A 16 -5.45 3.83 -3.08
N SER A 17 -4.51 4.73 -2.75
CA SER A 17 -4.07 5.79 -3.67
C SER A 17 -3.48 5.22 -4.97
N ALA A 18 -3.94 5.77 -6.09
CA ALA A 18 -3.39 5.54 -7.43
C ALA A 18 -2.38 6.63 -7.85
N ASP A 19 -2.15 7.63 -7.00
CA ASP A 19 -1.14 8.69 -7.19
C ASP A 19 0.25 8.28 -6.74
N ILE A 20 0.37 7.11 -6.10
CA ILE A 20 1.64 6.46 -5.81
C ILE A 20 1.64 5.15 -6.58
N TRP A 21 2.70 4.85 -7.32
CA TRP A 21 2.86 3.54 -7.94
C TRP A 21 4.31 3.10 -8.04
N VAL A 22 4.47 1.80 -8.25
CA VAL A 22 5.77 1.14 -8.40
C VAL A 22 5.96 0.80 -9.87
N VAL A 23 7.18 1.02 -10.36
CA VAL A 23 7.69 0.43 -11.60
C VAL A 23 8.73 -0.62 -11.20
N PRO A 24 8.41 -1.92 -11.32
CA PRO A 24 9.31 -2.98 -10.89
C PRO A 24 10.44 -3.22 -11.88
N GLY A 25 11.61 -3.62 -11.36
CA GLY A 25 12.80 -3.93 -12.15
C GLY A 25 13.75 -2.74 -12.28
N ASN A 26 14.75 -2.90 -13.17
CA ASN A 26 15.88 -1.98 -13.28
C ASN A 26 15.66 -0.83 -14.29
N ASP A 27 14.53 -0.80 -15.00
CA ASP A 27 14.17 0.30 -15.90
C ASP A 27 13.07 1.17 -15.26
N PRO A 28 13.37 2.41 -14.84
CA PRO A 28 12.38 3.31 -14.25
C PRO A 28 11.27 3.74 -15.22
N ASN A 29 11.45 3.52 -16.53
CA ASN A 29 10.45 3.83 -17.57
C ASN A 29 9.60 2.60 -17.95
N GLY A 30 9.79 1.48 -17.24
CA GLY A 30 8.97 0.29 -17.42
C GLY A 30 7.50 0.52 -17.03
N PRO A 31 6.64 -0.48 -17.30
CA PRO A 31 5.24 -0.39 -16.92
C PRO A 31 5.05 -0.43 -15.40
N PRO A 32 4.00 0.22 -14.85
CA PRO A 32 3.60 0.05 -13.46
C PRO A 32 3.28 -1.41 -13.11
N GLY A 33 3.54 -1.80 -11.86
CA GLY A 33 3.29 -3.16 -11.40
C GLY A 33 3.44 -3.34 -9.89
N ALA A 34 3.33 -4.59 -9.44
CA ALA A 34 3.65 -4.95 -8.05
C ALA A 34 5.18 -4.92 -7.82
N PRO A 35 5.66 -4.52 -6.64
CA PRO A 35 7.09 -4.53 -6.32
C PRO A 35 7.66 -5.95 -6.35
N ILE A 36 8.91 -6.08 -6.82
CA ILE A 36 9.66 -7.34 -6.83
C ILE A 36 10.70 -7.31 -5.72
N ALA A 37 10.61 -8.29 -4.81
CA ALA A 37 11.53 -8.44 -3.69
C ALA A 37 12.98 -8.70 -4.16
N GLY A 38 13.94 -8.09 -3.47
CA GLY A 38 15.38 -8.30 -3.71
C GLY A 38 15.93 -7.65 -4.99
N THR A 39 15.10 -6.96 -5.78
CA THR A 39 15.53 -6.23 -6.98
C THR A 39 15.23 -4.74 -6.85
N GLY A 40 15.82 -3.93 -7.73
CA GLY A 40 15.46 -2.53 -7.86
C GLY A 40 13.99 -2.37 -8.25
N ASN A 41 13.34 -1.39 -7.66
CA ASN A 41 12.01 -0.89 -8.00
C ASN A 41 12.05 0.63 -7.93
N TYR A 42 11.30 1.30 -8.78
CA TYR A 42 11.22 2.76 -8.80
C TYR A 42 9.85 3.22 -8.36
N LEU A 43 9.82 4.32 -7.61
CA LEU A 43 8.58 4.93 -7.15
C LEU A 43 8.26 6.16 -7.97
N TRP A 44 7.00 6.22 -8.36
CA TRP A 44 6.41 7.38 -8.99
C TRP A 44 5.32 7.96 -8.10
N GLY A 45 5.20 9.28 -8.16
CA GLY A 45 4.16 10.05 -7.50
C GLY A 45 3.45 10.94 -8.52
N ARG A 46 2.20 11.28 -8.27
CA ARG A 46 1.48 12.34 -8.98
C ARG A 46 1.13 13.43 -7.98
N VAL A 47 1.41 14.67 -8.33
CA VAL A 47 1.16 15.83 -7.48
C VAL A 47 0.43 16.90 -8.27
N HIS A 48 -0.53 17.54 -7.62
CA HIS A 48 -1.41 18.55 -8.18
C HIS A 48 -1.19 19.87 -7.46
N ASN A 49 -1.32 20.98 -8.18
CA ASN A 49 -1.49 22.30 -7.57
C ASN A 49 -2.86 22.86 -7.96
N THR A 50 -3.85 22.70 -7.09
CA THR A 50 -5.22 23.20 -7.29
C THR A 50 -5.38 24.66 -6.86
N GLY A 51 -4.30 25.27 -6.36
CA GLY A 51 -4.29 26.66 -5.91
C GLY A 51 -4.14 27.67 -7.04
N ASN A 52 -4.00 28.94 -6.66
CA ASN A 52 -3.98 30.07 -7.60
C ASN A 52 -2.59 30.74 -7.72
N SER A 53 -1.55 30.13 -7.17
CA SER A 53 -0.15 30.56 -7.36
C SER A 53 0.74 29.37 -7.69
N ALA A 54 1.81 29.62 -8.45
CA ALA A 54 2.82 28.60 -8.73
C ALA A 54 3.53 28.17 -7.44
N SER A 55 3.91 26.90 -7.37
CA SER A 55 4.84 26.36 -6.37
C SER A 55 6.00 25.71 -7.12
N ASN A 56 7.18 26.33 -7.03
CA ASN A 56 8.39 25.84 -7.69
C ASN A 56 9.24 25.06 -6.69
N GLY A 57 9.93 24.03 -7.17
CA GLY A 57 10.75 23.14 -6.35
C GLY A 57 9.92 22.34 -5.34
N VAL A 58 8.70 21.95 -5.71
CA VAL A 58 7.89 21.03 -4.91
C VAL A 58 8.66 19.74 -4.75
N ARG A 59 8.97 19.37 -3.51
CA ARG A 59 9.64 18.11 -3.14
C ARG A 59 8.59 17.09 -2.76
N VAL A 60 8.64 15.91 -3.38
CA VAL A 60 7.80 14.77 -3.01
C VAL A 60 8.70 13.72 -2.36
N ASP A 61 8.52 13.48 -1.07
CA ASP A 61 9.26 12.50 -0.29
C ASP A 61 8.51 11.17 -0.28
N PHE A 62 9.22 10.07 -0.58
CA PHE A 62 8.66 8.72 -0.60
C PHE A 62 9.17 7.90 0.57
N TYR A 63 8.27 7.13 1.18
CA TYR A 63 8.58 6.25 2.30
C TYR A 63 7.96 4.87 2.08
N TRP A 64 8.59 3.86 2.67
CA TRP A 64 7.95 2.57 2.91
C TRP A 64 7.79 2.29 4.40
N ALA A 65 6.82 1.45 4.74
CA ALA A 65 6.57 1.00 6.10
C ALA A 65 6.09 -0.46 6.12
N ASP A 66 6.28 -1.09 7.28
CA ASP A 66 5.66 -2.38 7.57
C ASP A 66 4.13 -2.29 7.44
N PRO A 67 3.47 -3.39 7.06
CA PRO A 67 2.04 -3.40 6.75
C PRO A 67 1.21 -3.01 7.97
N SER A 68 0.60 -1.83 7.97
CA SER A 68 -0.19 -1.32 9.10
C SER A 68 -1.36 -0.47 8.63
N GLY A 69 -2.45 -0.46 9.41
CA GLY A 69 -3.56 0.47 9.18
C GLY A 69 -3.18 1.92 9.46
N GLN A 70 -2.27 2.17 10.40
CA GLN A 70 -1.81 3.51 10.75
C GLN A 70 -0.30 3.61 10.75
N ILE A 71 0.22 4.62 10.06
CA ILE A 71 1.67 4.81 9.90
C ILE A 71 2.02 6.21 10.40
N ALA A 72 3.15 6.32 11.10
CA ALA A 72 3.67 7.58 11.57
C ALA A 72 5.18 7.67 11.29
N VAL A 73 5.70 8.89 11.28
CA VAL A 73 7.14 9.15 11.21
C VAL A 73 7.84 8.42 12.35
N GLY A 74 8.93 7.71 12.03
CA GLY A 74 9.66 6.83 12.94
C GLY A 74 9.28 5.34 12.80
N ALA A 75 8.12 5.02 12.22
CA ALA A 75 7.71 3.68 11.82
C ALA A 75 7.77 3.47 10.29
N ALA A 76 8.14 4.52 9.54
CA ALA A 76 8.39 4.48 8.11
C ALA A 76 9.85 4.83 7.81
N THR A 77 10.38 4.23 6.75
CA THR A 77 11.75 4.44 6.25
C THR A 77 11.69 5.25 4.97
N GLN A 78 12.43 6.36 4.91
CA GLN A 78 12.52 7.18 3.70
C GLN A 78 13.28 6.41 2.61
N ILE A 79 12.74 6.44 1.39
CA ILE A 79 13.38 5.88 0.20
C ILE A 79 14.20 6.96 -0.49
N GLY A 80 13.57 8.09 -0.77
CA GLY A 80 14.16 9.19 -1.51
C GLY A 80 13.11 10.25 -1.82
N SER A 81 13.49 11.19 -2.69
CA SER A 81 12.65 12.33 -3.06
C SER A 81 12.65 12.55 -4.56
N ALA A 82 11.59 13.17 -5.06
CA ALA A 82 11.50 13.70 -6.42
C ALA A 82 11.07 15.17 -6.39
N PHE A 83 11.20 15.88 -7.50
CA PHE A 83 10.94 17.32 -7.56
C PHE A 83 10.09 17.71 -8.77
N ALA A 84 9.25 18.73 -8.61
CA ALA A 84 8.41 19.31 -9.67
C ALA A 84 8.27 20.83 -9.52
N ASP A 85 8.03 21.50 -10.64
CA ASP A 85 7.58 22.89 -10.67
C ASP A 85 6.12 22.91 -11.10
N LEU A 86 5.22 23.37 -10.23
CA LEU A 86 3.77 23.28 -10.42
C LEU A 86 3.12 24.67 -10.57
N PRO A 87 2.82 25.11 -11.81
CA PRO A 87 1.94 26.23 -12.05
C PRO A 87 0.55 26.06 -11.42
N PRO A 88 -0.25 27.13 -11.26
CA PRO A 88 -1.65 27.03 -10.85
C PRO A 88 -2.44 26.08 -11.77
N GLY A 89 -3.20 25.16 -11.19
CA GLY A 89 -4.00 24.16 -11.91
C GLY A 89 -3.19 23.03 -12.55
N ALA A 90 -1.87 22.99 -12.38
CA ALA A 90 -1.03 21.96 -12.99
C ALA A 90 -1.08 20.64 -12.23
N THR A 91 -0.81 19.55 -12.95
CA THR A 91 -0.58 18.21 -12.41
C THR A 91 0.70 17.69 -13.01
N GLN A 92 1.56 17.07 -12.20
CA GLN A 92 2.81 16.50 -12.67
C GLN A 92 3.08 15.14 -12.02
N GLU A 93 3.58 14.21 -12.84
CA GLU A 93 4.14 12.95 -12.36
C GLU A 93 5.63 13.12 -12.09
N VAL A 94 6.09 12.57 -10.97
CA VAL A 94 7.47 12.69 -10.49
C VAL A 94 8.04 11.31 -10.21
N LEU A 95 9.32 11.12 -10.55
CA LEU A 95 10.03 9.86 -10.39
C LEU A 95 11.10 9.99 -9.31
N CYS A 96 11.05 9.10 -8.32
CA CYS A 96 12.14 8.89 -7.38
C CYS A 96 13.23 8.04 -8.04
N LEU A 97 14.37 8.65 -8.37
CA LEU A 97 15.49 7.97 -9.02
C LEU A 97 16.32 7.08 -8.08
N VAL A 98 16.05 7.14 -6.77
CA VAL A 98 16.66 6.23 -5.80
C VAL A 98 15.96 4.87 -5.91
N PRO A 99 16.66 3.80 -6.35
CA PRO A 99 16.04 2.49 -6.45
C PRO A 99 15.71 1.97 -5.05
N TRP A 100 14.48 1.52 -4.89
CA TRP A 100 14.00 0.85 -3.70
C TRP A 100 14.14 -0.66 -3.87
N VAL A 101 14.80 -1.31 -2.91
CA VAL A 101 14.98 -2.78 -2.89
C VAL A 101 14.18 -3.35 -1.73
N PRO A 102 12.93 -3.78 -1.96
CA PRO A 102 12.07 -4.32 -0.93
C PRO A 102 12.51 -5.73 -0.52
N VAL A 103 12.29 -6.09 0.74
CA VAL A 103 12.71 -7.41 1.27
C VAL A 103 11.54 -8.40 1.33
N ILE A 104 10.29 -7.92 1.29
CA ILE A 104 9.03 -8.70 1.24
C ILE A 104 9.15 -10.13 1.83
N VAL A 105 9.31 -10.23 3.15
CA VAL A 105 9.44 -11.54 3.81
C VAL A 105 8.05 -12.19 3.93
N ASN A 106 7.96 -13.49 3.64
CA ASN A 106 6.73 -14.31 3.76
C ASN A 106 5.49 -13.75 3.02
N GLY A 107 5.70 -13.06 1.90
CA GLY A 107 4.60 -12.50 1.09
C GLY A 107 3.95 -11.27 1.72
N GLY A 108 4.64 -10.61 2.66
CA GLY A 108 4.14 -9.41 3.33
C GLY A 108 3.74 -8.28 2.36
N HIS A 109 2.93 -7.36 2.87
CA HIS A 109 2.61 -6.10 2.20
C HIS A 109 3.62 -5.04 2.66
N GLU A 110 4.10 -4.18 1.77
CA GLU A 110 4.86 -2.98 2.17
C GLU A 110 4.01 -1.76 1.83
N CYS A 111 3.71 -0.97 2.86
CA CYS A 111 2.94 0.25 2.69
C CYS A 111 3.81 1.32 2.07
N LEU A 112 3.28 2.05 1.09
CA LEU A 112 3.96 3.19 0.49
C LEU A 112 3.28 4.50 0.88
N LEU A 113 4.09 5.53 1.04
CA LEU A 113 3.65 6.88 1.39
C LEU A 113 4.35 7.88 0.49
N ALA A 114 3.64 8.95 0.15
CA ALA A 114 4.21 10.11 -0.52
C ALA A 114 3.77 11.38 0.21
N VAL A 115 4.69 12.33 0.37
CA VAL A 115 4.44 13.63 1.02
C VAL A 115 4.96 14.76 0.15
N ALA A 116 4.08 15.68 -0.24
CA ALA A 116 4.46 16.89 -0.97
C ALA A 116 4.80 18.05 -0.01
N HIS A 117 5.94 18.69 -0.25
CA HIS A 117 6.37 19.94 0.38
C HIS A 117 6.60 20.98 -0.72
N GLY A 118 6.07 22.19 -0.56
CA GLY A 118 6.33 23.26 -1.51
C GLY A 118 6.06 24.65 -0.94
N ALA A 119 6.76 25.63 -1.50
CA ALA A 119 6.64 27.01 -1.08
C ALA A 119 5.25 27.56 -1.41
N GLY A 120 4.70 28.36 -0.48
CA GLY A 120 3.43 29.05 -0.68
C GLY A 120 2.19 28.15 -0.64
N ASP A 121 2.33 26.89 -0.22
CA ASP A 121 1.19 26.01 0.05
C ASP A 121 0.28 26.61 1.13
N ILE A 122 -1.04 26.45 0.96
CA ILE A 122 -2.05 26.98 1.87
C ILE A 122 -2.04 26.31 3.24
N ASN A 123 -1.62 25.04 3.31
CA ASN A 123 -1.62 24.21 4.51
C ASN A 123 -0.25 23.54 4.70
N PRO A 124 0.85 24.30 4.84
CA PRO A 124 2.20 23.75 4.77
C PRO A 124 2.42 22.72 5.89
N LEU A 125 2.98 21.57 5.52
CA LEU A 125 3.45 20.58 6.47
C LEU A 125 4.79 20.99 7.09
N PRO A 126 5.08 20.61 8.35
CA PRO A 126 6.41 20.75 8.91
C PRO A 126 7.47 20.08 8.02
N ASP A 127 8.60 20.74 7.82
CA ASP A 127 9.74 20.20 7.08
C ASP A 127 11.03 20.38 7.90
N PRO A 128 11.65 19.29 8.41
CA PRO A 128 11.22 17.89 8.30
C PRO A 128 9.97 17.58 9.15
N LEU A 129 9.25 16.53 8.79
CA LEU A 129 8.16 16.01 9.63
C LEU A 129 8.69 15.53 10.99
N PRO A 130 8.07 15.92 12.11
CA PRO A 130 8.55 15.53 13.44
C PRO A 130 8.31 14.03 13.70
N ASN A 131 9.16 13.42 14.54
CA ASN A 131 8.98 12.02 14.95
C ASN A 131 7.60 11.82 15.61
N GLY A 132 6.89 10.77 15.21
CA GLY A 132 5.50 10.49 15.63
C GLY A 132 4.44 11.33 14.92
N PHE A 133 4.79 12.13 13.91
CA PHE A 133 3.81 12.77 13.03
C PHE A 133 3.03 11.69 12.26
N PRO A 134 1.69 11.68 12.32
CA PRO A 134 0.90 10.64 11.68
C PRO A 134 0.77 10.93 10.17
N PHE A 135 1.00 9.91 9.34
CA PHE A 135 0.67 10.01 7.92
C PHE A 135 -0.84 9.81 7.76
N GLN A 136 -1.59 10.91 7.75
CA GLN A 136 -3.06 10.92 7.70
C GLN A 136 -3.56 11.68 6.48
N PRO A 137 -3.76 10.99 5.33
CA PRO A 137 -4.31 11.61 4.12
C PRO A 137 -5.65 12.33 4.35
N THR A 138 -6.46 11.83 5.29
CA THR A 138 -7.75 12.45 5.65
C THR A 138 -7.64 13.80 6.36
N LEU A 139 -6.45 14.16 6.86
CA LEU A 139 -6.18 15.46 7.49
C LEU A 139 -5.18 16.32 6.70
N HIS A 140 -4.41 15.70 5.80
CA HIS A 140 -3.33 16.33 5.06
C HIS A 140 -3.36 15.87 3.61
N GLU A 141 -3.91 16.69 2.72
CA GLU A 141 -4.08 16.39 1.30
C GLU A 141 -2.73 16.30 0.55
N GLN A 142 -1.65 16.80 1.15
CA GLN A 142 -0.29 16.63 0.63
C GLN A 142 0.27 15.22 0.90
N ILE A 143 -0.43 14.40 1.68
CA ILE A 143 -0.02 13.04 2.05
C ILE A 143 -0.96 12.06 1.36
N ALA A 144 -0.39 11.12 0.61
CA ALA A 144 -1.12 9.96 0.14
C ALA A 144 -0.50 8.67 0.68
N GLN A 145 -1.34 7.64 0.75
CA GLN A 145 -0.96 6.32 1.23
C GLN A 145 -1.42 5.27 0.23
N ARG A 146 -0.56 4.29 -0.03
CA ARG A 146 -0.85 3.12 -0.84
C ARG A 146 -0.55 1.87 -0.03
N ASN A 147 -1.61 1.32 0.55
CA ASN A 147 -1.60 0.07 1.28
C ASN A 147 -2.22 -1.07 0.46
N VAL A 148 -1.71 -1.28 -0.75
CA VAL A 148 -2.28 -2.25 -1.69
C VAL A 148 -1.25 -3.33 -2.03
N THR A 149 -1.61 -4.60 -1.87
CA THR A 149 -0.79 -5.75 -2.26
C THR A 149 -1.53 -6.69 -3.19
N VAL A 150 -0.82 -7.17 -4.21
CA VAL A 150 -1.27 -8.27 -5.06
C VAL A 150 -0.82 -9.59 -4.42
N VAL A 151 -1.77 -10.49 -4.18
CA VAL A 151 -1.55 -11.80 -3.59
C VAL A 151 -1.80 -12.86 -4.65
N LEU A 152 -0.81 -13.70 -4.92
CA LEU A 152 -0.96 -14.83 -5.83
C LEU A 152 -1.69 -15.96 -5.12
N ALA A 153 -2.86 -16.30 -5.62
CA ALA A 153 -3.67 -17.40 -5.14
C ALA A 153 -2.87 -18.72 -5.12
N ALA A 154 -2.88 -19.36 -3.96
CA ALA A 154 -2.23 -20.64 -3.73
C ALA A 154 -3.22 -21.64 -3.12
N ARG A 155 -2.97 -22.93 -3.37
CA ARG A 155 -3.74 -24.02 -2.74
C ARG A 155 -3.50 -24.11 -1.23
N ARG A 156 -2.33 -23.67 -0.77
CA ARG A 156 -2.02 -23.54 0.65
C ARG A 156 -2.33 -22.13 1.11
N ALA A 157 -2.74 -22.00 2.37
CA ALA A 157 -2.95 -20.69 2.96
C ALA A 157 -1.63 -19.91 2.99
N GLN A 158 -1.68 -18.67 2.53
CA GLN A 158 -0.63 -17.68 2.72
C GLN A 158 -0.90 -16.93 4.02
N LEU A 159 0.16 -16.64 4.78
CA LEU A 159 0.08 -15.86 6.01
C LEU A 159 0.72 -14.49 5.77
N LEU A 160 -0.09 -13.45 5.88
CA LEU A 160 0.29 -12.06 5.65
C LEU A 160 0.34 -11.35 7.01
N ALA A 161 1.51 -10.86 7.40
CA ALA A 161 1.68 -10.15 8.65
C ALA A 161 1.09 -8.74 8.56
N ILE A 162 0.51 -8.28 9.67
CA ILE A 162 -0.05 -6.93 9.84
C ILE A 162 0.44 -6.41 11.19
N ALA A 163 1.14 -5.29 11.19
CA ALA A 163 1.61 -4.61 12.39
C ALA A 163 0.56 -3.65 12.91
N VAL A 164 0.24 -3.77 14.20
CA VAL A 164 -0.57 -2.79 14.94
C VAL A 164 0.33 -2.16 15.99
N ALA A 165 0.69 -0.90 15.79
CA ALA A 165 1.55 -0.15 16.69
C ALA A 165 0.76 0.85 17.55
N ALA A 166 1.14 0.96 18.82
CA ALA A 166 0.69 2.00 19.72
C ALA A 166 1.80 3.05 19.86
N LEU A 167 1.46 4.33 19.62
CA LEU A 167 2.40 5.43 19.83
C LEU A 167 2.90 5.45 21.29
N PRO A 168 4.10 6.01 21.57
CA PRO A 168 4.69 5.98 22.92
C PRO A 168 3.83 6.57 24.04
N ARG A 169 2.87 7.44 23.68
CA ARG A 169 2.09 8.25 24.62
C ARG A 169 0.78 7.59 25.08
N ALA A 170 0.28 6.58 24.39
CA ALA A 170 -1.01 5.96 24.71
C ALA A 170 -1.03 4.47 24.35
N ALA A 171 -1.63 3.65 25.22
CA ALA A 171 -2.02 2.29 24.85
C ALA A 171 -3.15 2.35 23.83
N ARG A 172 -3.34 1.25 23.10
CA ARG A 172 -4.23 1.24 21.94
C ARG A 172 -5.08 -0.01 21.92
N LYS A 173 -6.40 0.18 21.88
CA LYS A 173 -7.38 -0.88 21.68
C LYS A 173 -8.00 -0.74 20.31
N VAL A 174 -7.85 -1.76 19.48
CA VAL A 174 -8.37 -1.77 18.11
C VAL A 174 -9.05 -3.09 17.82
N GLU A 175 -9.85 -3.08 16.76
CA GLU A 175 -10.40 -4.29 16.17
C GLU A 175 -10.02 -4.34 14.70
N LEU A 176 -9.38 -5.43 14.29
CA LEU A 176 -9.17 -5.76 12.90
C LEU A 176 -10.38 -6.49 12.35
N LEU A 177 -10.88 -6.08 11.19
CA LEU A 177 -12.04 -6.68 10.52
C LEU A 177 -11.68 -7.07 9.09
N ILE A 178 -12.04 -8.28 8.69
CA ILE A 178 -11.96 -8.69 7.28
C ILE A 178 -13.23 -8.24 6.54
N GLU A 179 -13.03 -7.58 5.41
CA GLU A 179 -14.07 -7.35 4.40
C GLU A 179 -13.70 -8.02 3.07
N GLN A 180 -14.67 -8.66 2.43
CA GLN A 180 -14.48 -9.32 1.13
C GLN A 180 -15.43 -8.74 0.08
N GLY A 181 -14.94 -8.66 -1.15
CA GLY A 181 -15.69 -8.19 -2.31
C GLY A 181 -15.57 -6.68 -2.55
N GLY A 182 -16.33 -6.23 -3.54
CA GLY A 182 -16.25 -4.89 -4.09
C GLY A 182 -15.33 -4.81 -5.31
N GLU A 183 -15.14 -3.59 -5.79
CA GLU A 183 -14.39 -3.28 -7.01
C GLU A 183 -13.33 -2.22 -6.70
N LEU A 184 -12.27 -2.20 -7.51
CA LEU A 184 -11.25 -1.16 -7.46
C LEU A 184 -11.36 -0.23 -8.66
N PRO A 185 -11.04 1.07 -8.49
CA PRO A 185 -10.97 1.99 -9.61
C PRO A 185 -10.02 1.49 -10.70
N ALA A 186 -10.41 1.64 -11.97
CA ALA A 186 -9.60 1.20 -13.12
C ALA A 186 -8.18 1.81 -13.09
N ARG A 187 -8.05 3.04 -12.62
CA ARG A 187 -6.76 3.73 -12.46
C ARG A 187 -5.85 3.01 -11.47
N LEU A 188 -6.38 2.57 -10.33
CA LEU A 188 -5.61 1.79 -9.35
C LEU A 188 -5.18 0.44 -9.93
N LEU A 189 -6.09 -0.26 -10.63
CA LEU A 189 -5.76 -1.52 -11.31
C LEU A 189 -4.64 -1.33 -12.35
N ALA A 190 -4.66 -0.24 -13.11
CA ALA A 190 -3.60 0.07 -14.08
C ALA A 190 -2.22 0.24 -13.41
N THR A 191 -2.16 0.88 -12.23
CA THR A 191 -0.88 1.02 -11.48
C THR A 191 -0.32 -0.31 -10.95
N LEU A 192 -1.09 -1.40 -11.04
CA LEU A 192 -0.71 -2.74 -10.61
C LEU A 192 -0.46 -3.69 -11.80
N GLY A 193 -0.58 -3.20 -13.03
CA GLY A 193 -0.55 -4.05 -14.23
C GLY A 193 -1.80 -4.94 -14.37
N LEU A 194 -2.91 -4.54 -13.75
CA LEU A 194 -4.17 -5.30 -13.71
C LEU A 194 -5.31 -4.61 -14.49
N ASP A 195 -5.00 -3.74 -15.45
CA ASP A 195 -5.96 -2.93 -16.23
C ASP A 195 -7.04 -3.76 -16.94
N ARG A 196 -6.74 -5.02 -17.27
CA ARG A 196 -7.66 -5.95 -17.95
C ARG A 196 -8.40 -6.89 -17.03
N TRP A 197 -8.17 -6.80 -15.72
CA TRP A 197 -8.75 -7.71 -14.74
C TRP A 197 -10.11 -7.24 -14.28
N GLN A 198 -11.01 -8.18 -14.04
CA GLN A 198 -12.38 -7.89 -13.57
C GLN A 198 -12.61 -8.43 -12.16
N PRO A 199 -13.49 -7.78 -11.36
CA PRO A 199 -13.85 -8.29 -10.04
C PRO A 199 -14.55 -9.65 -10.17
N ALA A 200 -14.12 -10.61 -9.36
CA ALA A 200 -14.68 -11.95 -9.33
C ALA A 200 -15.96 -12.02 -8.51
N LYS A 201 -17.10 -12.25 -9.16
CA LYS A 201 -18.40 -12.39 -8.49
C LYS A 201 -18.55 -13.71 -7.72
N GLU A 202 -17.86 -14.75 -8.17
CA GLU A 202 -17.97 -16.12 -7.64
C GLU A 202 -16.70 -16.58 -6.92
N ALA A 203 -15.78 -15.65 -6.60
CA ALA A 203 -14.58 -16.01 -5.87
C ALA A 203 -14.91 -16.59 -4.50
N ARG A 204 -14.21 -17.66 -4.14
CA ARG A 204 -14.28 -18.28 -2.82
C ARG A 204 -12.93 -18.16 -2.15
N LEU A 205 -12.84 -17.20 -1.24
CA LEU A 205 -11.69 -17.00 -0.38
C LEU A 205 -11.98 -17.52 1.03
N ILE A 206 -11.08 -18.33 1.54
CA ILE A 206 -11.03 -18.70 2.95
C ILE A 206 -10.02 -17.80 3.61
N THR A 207 -10.49 -16.96 4.54
CA THR A 207 -9.67 -15.96 5.21
C THR A 207 -9.92 -15.94 6.70
N GLY A 208 -8.92 -15.57 7.48
CA GLY A 208 -9.12 -15.25 8.90
C GLY A 208 -7.88 -14.66 9.55
N LEU A 209 -8.09 -14.03 10.69
CA LEU A 209 -7.10 -13.32 11.47
C LEU A 209 -6.68 -14.16 12.69
N ALA A 210 -5.40 -14.07 13.03
CA ALA A 210 -4.84 -14.69 14.23
C ALA A 210 -3.75 -13.81 14.86
N ARG A 211 -3.51 -13.98 16.17
CA ARG A 211 -2.41 -13.31 16.89
C ARG A 211 -1.06 -14.01 16.72
N THR A 212 -1.09 -15.27 16.33
CA THR A 212 0.10 -16.10 16.13
C THR A 212 0.04 -16.72 14.75
N PRO A 213 1.21 -16.93 14.12
CA PRO A 213 1.27 -17.52 12.79
C PRO A 213 0.90 -19.00 12.90
N HIS A 214 -0.26 -19.39 12.37
CA HIS A 214 -0.66 -20.79 12.28
C HIS A 214 -0.81 -21.18 10.82
N CYS A 215 0.05 -22.08 10.34
CA CYS A 215 0.04 -22.55 8.95
C CYS A 215 -0.86 -23.78 8.74
N ASN A 216 -1.34 -24.44 9.81
CA ASN A 216 -1.79 -25.85 9.77
C ASN A 216 -3.19 -26.12 10.35
N GLY A 217 -4.07 -25.13 10.49
CA GLY A 217 -5.43 -25.34 11.01
C GLY A 217 -6.47 -25.45 9.91
N ASP A 218 -7.38 -26.42 9.99
CA ASP A 218 -8.57 -26.51 9.13
C ASP A 218 -9.54 -25.32 9.29
N ALA A 219 -9.31 -24.43 10.27
CA ALA A 219 -10.12 -23.25 10.52
C ALA A 219 -9.37 -21.96 10.11
N PRO A 220 -10.00 -21.06 9.31
CA PRO A 220 -9.36 -19.87 8.76
C PRO A 220 -8.78 -18.85 9.76
N GLY A 221 -9.13 -18.93 11.05
CA GLY A 221 -8.96 -17.85 12.03
C GLY A 221 -10.25 -17.05 12.21
N GLU A 222 -10.18 -15.92 12.93
CA GLU A 222 -11.34 -15.08 13.25
C GLU A 222 -11.59 -14.05 12.13
N GLN A 223 -12.85 -13.74 11.79
CA GLN A 223 -13.14 -12.63 10.84
C GLN A 223 -12.90 -11.25 11.46
N LYS A 224 -12.93 -11.19 12.80
CA LYS A 224 -12.73 -9.99 13.58
C LYS A 224 -11.77 -10.31 14.72
N LEU A 225 -10.70 -9.53 14.89
CA LEU A 225 -9.69 -9.75 15.93
C LEU A 225 -9.48 -8.47 16.75
N ALA A 226 -9.85 -8.50 18.02
CA ALA A 226 -9.57 -7.40 18.94
C ALA A 226 -8.12 -7.46 19.42
N LEU A 227 -7.42 -6.33 19.47
CA LEU A 227 -6.03 -6.23 19.95
C LEU A 227 -5.93 -5.12 21.01
N ASP A 228 -5.19 -5.40 22.08
CA ASP A 228 -4.84 -4.42 23.11
C ASP A 228 -3.31 -4.31 23.10
N VAL A 229 -2.83 -3.19 22.55
CA VAL A 229 -1.41 -2.94 22.32
C VAL A 229 -0.93 -1.94 23.38
N PRO A 230 -0.02 -2.35 24.27
CA PRO A 230 0.53 -1.45 25.27
C PRO A 230 1.25 -0.26 24.63
N ARG A 231 1.29 0.88 25.33
CA ARG A 231 1.95 2.11 24.84
C ARG A 231 3.38 1.82 24.39
N GLY A 232 3.77 2.37 23.24
CA GLY A 232 5.12 2.22 22.70
C GLY A 232 5.49 0.80 22.28
N GLN A 233 4.53 -0.12 22.19
CA GLN A 233 4.73 -1.46 21.66
C GLN A 233 4.03 -1.63 20.31
N ALA A 234 4.42 -2.67 19.59
CA ALA A 234 3.73 -3.15 18.40
C ALA A 234 3.37 -4.61 18.59
N GLN A 235 2.20 -5.01 18.07
CA GLN A 235 1.75 -6.38 18.03
C GLN A 235 1.50 -6.80 16.58
N ALA A 236 1.97 -7.98 16.21
CA ALA A 236 1.65 -8.58 14.93
C ALA A 236 0.29 -9.30 15.00
N ALA A 237 -0.49 -9.12 13.94
CA ALA A 237 -1.60 -9.99 13.56
C ALA A 237 -1.26 -10.67 12.23
N TYR A 238 -1.89 -11.80 11.97
CA TYR A 238 -1.64 -12.60 10.79
C TYR A 238 -2.95 -12.85 10.07
N LEU A 239 -3.00 -12.45 8.80
CA LEU A 239 -4.09 -12.75 7.89
C LEU A 239 -3.76 -14.03 7.12
N SER A 240 -4.54 -15.07 7.34
CA SER A 240 -4.55 -16.28 6.51
C SER A 240 -5.42 -16.04 5.28
N VAL A 241 -4.91 -16.35 4.09
CA VAL A 241 -5.66 -16.26 2.83
C VAL A 241 -5.45 -17.53 2.01
N ARG A 242 -6.53 -18.18 1.61
CA ARG A 242 -6.55 -19.31 0.67
C ARG A 242 -7.65 -19.09 -0.36
N ALA A 243 -7.33 -19.19 -1.64
CA ALA A 243 -8.32 -19.18 -2.70
C ALA A 243 -8.74 -20.62 -3.03
N GLU A 244 -10.02 -20.95 -2.87
CA GLU A 244 -10.58 -22.25 -3.29
C GLU A 244 -11.03 -22.22 -4.75
N ALA A 245 -11.64 -21.11 -5.15
CA ALA A 245 -12.09 -20.88 -6.50
C ALA A 245 -11.88 -19.41 -6.86
N LEU A 246 -11.18 -19.17 -7.96
CA LEU A 246 -11.00 -17.85 -8.54
C LEU A 246 -10.94 -18.03 -10.07
N PRO A 247 -11.80 -17.38 -10.86
CA PRO A 247 -11.73 -17.50 -12.30
C PRO A 247 -10.46 -16.84 -12.89
N PRO A 248 -9.98 -17.28 -14.06
CA PRO A 248 -8.86 -16.63 -14.74
C PRO A 248 -9.22 -15.19 -15.12
N ARG A 249 -8.22 -14.29 -15.08
CA ARG A 249 -8.38 -12.84 -15.36
C ARG A 249 -9.42 -12.13 -14.49
N GLN A 250 -9.73 -12.71 -13.34
CA GLN A 250 -10.55 -12.06 -12.33
C GLN A 250 -9.80 -11.97 -11.01
N TYR A 251 -10.06 -10.90 -10.26
CA TYR A 251 -9.47 -10.68 -8.95
C TYR A 251 -10.54 -10.79 -7.86
N ALA A 252 -10.16 -11.32 -6.71
CA ALA A 252 -10.95 -11.21 -5.50
C ALA A 252 -10.37 -10.12 -4.61
N LEU A 253 -11.24 -9.24 -4.12
CA LEU A 253 -10.86 -8.13 -3.27
C LEU A 253 -11.05 -8.51 -1.80
N LEU A 254 -10.02 -8.27 -1.00
CA LEU A 254 -9.99 -8.53 0.43
C LEU A 254 -9.41 -7.31 1.12
N ARG A 255 -10.03 -6.86 2.21
CA ARG A 255 -9.51 -5.76 3.03
C ARG A 255 -9.40 -6.19 4.48
N VAL A 256 -8.36 -5.72 5.15
CA VAL A 256 -8.30 -5.73 6.61
C VAL A 256 -8.42 -4.30 7.07
N LEU A 257 -9.54 -3.99 7.72
CA LEU A 257 -9.81 -2.69 8.30
C LEU A 257 -9.34 -2.68 9.74
N GLU A 258 -8.66 -1.61 10.13
CA GLU A 258 -8.32 -1.33 11.51
C GLU A 258 -9.30 -0.30 12.06
N THR A 259 -10.05 -0.69 13.09
CA THR A 259 -11.09 0.15 13.69
C THR A 259 -10.79 0.42 15.15
N GLN A 260 -11.20 1.59 15.63
CA GLN A 260 -11.15 1.98 17.04
C GLN A 260 -12.48 2.62 17.40
N GLU A 261 -13.16 2.07 18.41
CA GLU A 261 -14.46 2.57 18.86
C GLU A 261 -15.49 2.67 17.71
N GLY A 262 -15.44 1.73 16.77
CA GLY A 262 -16.31 1.69 15.59
C GLY A 262 -15.92 2.64 14.44
N LYS A 263 -14.90 3.49 14.62
CA LYS A 263 -14.37 4.34 13.55
C LYS A 263 -13.26 3.62 12.79
N VAL A 264 -13.29 3.66 11.46
CA VAL A 264 -12.18 3.18 10.63
C VAL A 264 -11.00 4.14 10.78
N MET A 265 -9.85 3.57 11.15
CA MET A 265 -8.62 4.31 11.35
C MET A 265 -7.61 4.10 10.22
N GLY A 266 -7.78 3.04 9.45
CA GLY A 266 -7.00 2.72 8.26
C GLY A 266 -7.20 1.26 7.85
N GLY A 267 -6.42 0.79 6.90
CA GLY A 267 -6.55 -0.57 6.43
C GLY A 267 -5.48 -0.98 5.43
N ILE A 268 -5.58 -2.22 4.98
CA ILE A 268 -4.74 -2.81 3.95
C ILE A 268 -5.66 -3.51 2.96
N THR A 269 -5.40 -3.27 1.68
CA THR A 269 -6.12 -3.87 0.56
C THR A 269 -5.28 -4.97 -0.08
N TYR A 270 -5.86 -6.16 -0.18
CA TYR A 270 -5.29 -7.34 -0.80
C TYR A 270 -6.10 -7.69 -2.06
N ILE A 271 -5.39 -7.84 -3.17
CA ILE A 271 -5.96 -8.21 -4.46
C ILE A 271 -5.49 -9.62 -4.78
N VAL A 272 -6.38 -10.60 -4.62
CA VAL A 272 -6.05 -12.00 -4.86
C VAL A 272 -6.27 -12.33 -6.33
N ILE A 273 -5.23 -12.81 -7.00
CA ILE A 273 -5.25 -13.18 -8.43
C ILE A 273 -4.68 -14.60 -8.64
N ASN A 274 -5.09 -15.27 -9.70
CA ASN A 274 -4.41 -16.51 -10.14
C ASN A 274 -3.31 -16.18 -11.15
N LEU A 275 -2.13 -16.80 -11.04
CA LEU A 275 -1.14 -16.72 -12.12
C LEU A 275 -1.71 -17.33 -13.41
N GLU A 276 -1.59 -16.62 -14.52
CA GLU A 276 -1.81 -17.21 -15.84
C GLU A 276 -0.77 -18.32 -16.09
N LYS A 277 -1.15 -19.40 -16.77
CA LYS A 277 -0.25 -20.51 -17.11
C LYS A 277 1.02 -20.04 -17.86
N ASP A 278 0.92 -18.94 -18.61
CA ASP A 278 2.04 -18.38 -19.39
C ASP A 278 3.04 -17.61 -18.51
N GLN A 279 2.58 -16.98 -17.41
CA GLN A 279 3.48 -16.34 -16.42
C GLN A 279 4.13 -17.37 -15.48
N ALA A 280 3.46 -18.49 -15.23
CA ALA A 280 4.02 -19.59 -14.44
C ALA A 280 5.20 -20.30 -15.14
N GLN A 281 5.24 -20.30 -16.49
CA GLN A 281 6.38 -20.83 -17.26
C GLN A 281 7.58 -19.89 -17.27
N ALA A 282 7.36 -18.57 -17.29
CA ALA A 282 8.44 -17.57 -17.19
C ALA A 282 9.12 -17.58 -15.81
N ALA A 283 8.38 -17.84 -14.72
CA ALA A 283 8.91 -17.95 -13.37
C ALA A 283 9.66 -19.27 -13.08
N HIS A 284 9.60 -20.26 -13.99
CA HIS A 284 10.18 -21.60 -13.84
C HIS A 284 11.28 -21.93 -14.86
N SER A 285 11.87 -20.93 -15.53
CA SER A 285 13.09 -21.13 -16.31
C SER A 285 14.31 -20.64 -15.51
N PRO A 286 14.97 -21.50 -14.70
CA PRO A 286 16.35 -21.24 -14.34
C PRO A 286 17.19 -21.27 -15.62
N GLU A 287 18.09 -20.30 -15.75
CA GLU A 287 19.16 -20.28 -16.74
C GLU A 287 19.88 -21.63 -16.76
N GLU A 288 19.66 -22.41 -17.80
CA GLU A 288 20.47 -23.58 -18.11
C GLU A 288 20.90 -23.50 -19.57
N GLN A 289 21.69 -22.49 -19.92
CA GLN A 289 22.57 -22.52 -21.11
C GLN A 289 23.84 -21.68 -20.87
N ALA A 290 24.84 -22.31 -20.26
CA ALA A 290 26.24 -22.02 -20.54
C ALA A 290 26.99 -23.36 -20.58
N SER A 291 27.04 -23.93 -21.79
CA SER A 291 28.06 -24.91 -22.19
C SER A 291 29.09 -24.21 -23.07
#